data_AF-A0A554IM94-F1
#
_entry.id   AF-A0A554IM94-F1
#
_cell.length_a   1.000
_cell.length_b   1.000
_cell.length_c   1.000
_cell.angle_alpha   90.00
_cell.angle_beta   90.00
_cell.angle_gamma   90.00
#
_symmetry.space_group_name_H-M   'P 1'
#
loop_
_entity.id
_entity.type
_entity.pdbx_description
1 polymer ?
#
loop_
_entity_poly.entity_id
_entity_poly.type
_entity_poly.pdbx_seq_one_letter_code
_entity_poly.pdbx_strand_id
1 'polypeptide(L)'
;MTLTQVNKIYPQDEEVEVMVTPYGCDVRCSDAISTTRIMKIRGMRKIVRVPQMRGGPQGELDYLPESRIDLQVISELGKEVGVDTALVEAVLSEAQREKGEAATGLSPTRLSAFKKSQRISRRMEKHADSLVRSGVIEKTNEIIFACPIFTLVKKIGKLRLIVDGRKTNQASLPPPPMMLKTLHEFLSHIFKFEVAATCDAKCYFYQIKIPRWLRRYFGIILAKKRGGFTKFRMCCLPMGWSWAPALAQRISNVIIKGLGEAYVDNFVIGASDIQKFSDCRAEFLRRIHAANLVCDDETLTASPCIEVLGLAIDLTKQTFKMASTTTLGAVPETLPIRALYHRLGTLIYFSFATRRPLCKKPHSLQALRNAALSIENMDDWDRVVTLTPTQREEMELWRAEYERNEEVHWEDEIVETSCEAWSDSSDNWGAYLIFKRELLLSSHRKPMNPEQHIFLKEMEMAVLALLDVP
;
A
#
# COMPACT_ATOMS: atom_id res chain seq x y z
N MET A 1 47.08 -18.00 23.51
CA MET A 1 46.46 -19.33 23.28
C MET A 1 46.12 -19.44 21.80
N THR A 2 46.53 -20.54 21.19
CA THR A 2 46.73 -20.76 19.76
C THR A 2 45.47 -21.17 19.00
N LEU A 3 45.55 -20.95 17.68
CA LEU A 3 44.65 -21.17 16.54
C LEU A 3 44.03 -22.59 16.37
N THR A 4 43.65 -23.29 17.45
CA THR A 4 43.39 -24.75 17.38
C THR A 4 42.09 -25.23 18.04
N GLN A 5 40.99 -24.45 18.05
CA GLN A 5 39.69 -24.96 18.55
C GLN A 5 38.41 -24.52 17.79
N VAL A 6 38.49 -23.96 16.58
CA VAL A 6 37.27 -23.65 15.78
C VAL A 6 37.12 -24.52 14.52
N ASN A 7 38.02 -25.50 14.32
CA ASN A 7 37.91 -26.47 13.24
C ASN A 7 37.38 -27.83 13.74
N LYS A 8 36.05 -27.93 13.77
CA LYS A 8 35.24 -29.15 13.54
C LYS A 8 34.01 -28.71 12.69
N ILE A 9 34.18 -28.32 11.42
CA ILE A 9 34.37 -29.14 10.19
C ILE A 9 33.10 -30.01 9.98
N TYR A 10 32.06 -29.66 9.21
CA TYR A 10 31.98 -29.13 7.83
C TYR A 10 33.08 -29.69 6.93
N PRO A 11 32.84 -30.81 6.22
CA PRO A 11 33.80 -31.29 5.24
C PRO A 11 33.94 -30.24 4.13
N GLN A 12 35.21 -30.00 3.78
CA GLN A 12 35.60 -29.29 2.57
C GLN A 12 35.17 -30.07 1.32
N ASP A 13 35.25 -29.37 0.18
CA ASP A 13 35.18 -29.85 -1.20
C ASP A 13 33.79 -29.74 -1.86
N GLU A 14 33.59 -28.64 -2.58
CA GLU A 14 33.76 -28.62 -4.04
C GLU A 14 33.63 -27.14 -4.50
N GLU A 15 34.70 -26.60 -5.11
CA GLU A 15 34.60 -25.42 -5.95
C GLU A 15 33.66 -25.77 -7.12
N VAL A 16 32.48 -25.15 -7.17
CA VAL A 16 31.63 -25.19 -8.35
C VAL A 16 31.78 -23.86 -9.06
N GLU A 17 32.64 -23.87 -10.07
CA GLU A 17 32.68 -22.85 -11.10
C GLU A 17 31.36 -22.93 -11.89
N VAL A 18 30.44 -21.98 -11.66
CA VAL A 18 29.20 -21.89 -12.44
C VAL A 18 29.40 -20.86 -13.54
N MET A 19 29.68 -21.34 -14.76
CA MET A 19 29.42 -20.59 -15.97
C MET A 19 27.91 -20.33 -16.10
N VAL A 20 27.50 -19.09 -15.88
CA VAL A 20 26.16 -18.63 -16.21
C VAL A 20 26.15 -18.28 -17.70
N THR A 21 25.46 -19.09 -18.51
CA THR A 21 25.10 -18.69 -19.87
C THR A 21 23.88 -17.76 -19.79
N PRO A 22 23.91 -16.59 -20.47
CA PRO A 22 22.76 -15.70 -20.52
C PRO A 22 21.89 -16.10 -21.70
N TYR A 23 20.60 -16.36 -21.49
CA TYR A 23 19.66 -16.30 -22.62
C TYR A 23 18.33 -15.67 -22.22
N GLY A 24 18.03 -14.57 -22.93
CA GLY A 24 16.70 -14.06 -23.18
C GLY A 24 16.01 -14.75 -24.37
N CYS A 25 14.82 -14.25 -24.66
CA CYS A 25 13.74 -14.74 -25.54
C CYS A 25 14.06 -15.32 -26.94
N ASP A 26 13.21 -16.30 -27.29
CA ASP A 26 12.55 -16.66 -28.57
C ASP A 26 13.22 -16.39 -29.93
N VAL A 27 13.53 -17.47 -30.66
CA VAL A 27 13.52 -17.52 -32.15
C VAL A 27 13.03 -18.90 -32.63
N ARG A 28 12.08 -18.93 -33.59
CA ARG A 28 11.72 -20.12 -34.38
C ARG A 28 12.71 -20.34 -35.53
N CYS A 29 13.21 -21.56 -35.71
CA CYS A 29 13.62 -22.22 -36.98
C CYS A 29 14.03 -23.67 -36.63
N SER A 30 13.28 -24.69 -37.06
CA SER A 30 13.52 -25.55 -38.24
C SER A 30 14.85 -26.32 -38.24
N ASP A 31 14.69 -27.64 -38.31
CA ASP A 31 15.62 -28.71 -38.73
C ASP A 31 16.78 -29.19 -37.82
N ALA A 32 16.58 -30.46 -37.42
CA ALA A 32 17.53 -31.58 -37.34
C ALA A 32 18.84 -31.44 -36.52
N ILE A 33 18.94 -32.28 -35.48
CA ILE A 33 19.96 -33.35 -35.27
C ILE A 33 19.80 -33.78 -33.79
N SER A 34 19.05 -34.86 -33.53
CA SER A 34 19.57 -36.22 -33.29
C SER A 34 20.28 -36.40 -31.94
N THR A 35 19.64 -37.20 -31.07
CA THR A 35 20.19 -38.01 -29.96
C THR A 35 20.99 -37.27 -28.88
N THR A 36 20.64 -37.34 -27.59
CA THR A 36 21.10 -38.45 -26.73
C THR A 36 20.46 -38.39 -25.33
N ARG A 37 19.95 -39.55 -24.90
CA ARG A 37 19.71 -40.09 -23.53
C ARG A 37 19.28 -39.15 -22.38
N ILE A 38 18.04 -39.37 -21.96
CA ILE A 38 17.49 -39.06 -20.64
C ILE A 38 18.21 -39.89 -19.57
N MET A 39 19.05 -39.27 -18.73
CA MET A 39 19.40 -39.81 -17.41
C MET A 39 18.51 -39.15 -16.34
N LYS A 40 17.61 -39.95 -15.77
CA LYS A 40 16.84 -39.60 -14.56
C LYS A 40 17.79 -39.50 -13.36
N ILE A 41 18.17 -38.29 -12.96
CA ILE A 41 18.77 -38.05 -11.64
C ILE A 41 17.63 -37.69 -10.67
N ARG A 42 17.35 -38.58 -9.72
CA ARG A 42 16.49 -38.35 -8.55
C ARG A 42 17.20 -37.36 -7.62
N GLY A 43 17.08 -36.06 -7.91
CA GLY A 43 17.54 -34.98 -7.03
C GLY A 43 16.43 -34.54 -6.07
N MET A 44 16.69 -34.66 -4.76
CA MET A 44 15.83 -34.14 -3.70
C MET A 44 15.49 -32.66 -3.96
N ARG A 45 14.21 -32.37 -4.20
CA ARG A 45 13.68 -31.00 -4.08
C ARG A 45 13.83 -30.59 -2.62
N LYS A 46 14.88 -29.82 -2.31
CA LYS A 46 14.98 -29.09 -1.04
C LYS A 46 13.87 -28.05 -1.07
N ILE A 47 12.70 -28.43 -0.55
CA ILE A 47 11.62 -27.50 -0.26
C ILE A 47 12.21 -26.52 0.74
N VAL A 48 12.57 -25.33 0.27
CA VAL A 48 12.85 -24.19 1.14
C VAL A 48 11.54 -23.94 1.89
N ARG A 49 11.44 -24.50 3.09
CA ARG A 49 10.38 -24.16 4.02
C ARG A 49 10.69 -22.73 4.43
N VAL A 50 9.95 -21.79 3.85
CA VAL A 50 9.75 -20.47 4.45
C VAL A 50 9.52 -20.73 5.94
N PRO A 51 10.29 -20.12 6.86
CA PRO A 51 10.03 -20.25 8.27
C PRO A 51 8.58 -19.85 8.49
N GLN A 52 7.70 -20.83 8.73
CA GLN A 52 6.38 -20.51 9.25
C GLN A 52 6.66 -19.85 10.58
N MET A 53 6.34 -18.56 10.71
CA MET A 53 6.28 -17.92 12.01
C MET A 53 5.47 -18.82 12.93
N ARG A 54 6.18 -19.48 13.85
CA ARG A 54 5.61 -20.35 14.88
C ARG A 54 4.96 -19.39 15.88
N GLY A 55 3.66 -19.21 15.69
CA GLY A 55 2.84 -18.25 16.46
C GLY A 55 2.33 -17.15 15.54
N GLY A 56 1.06 -17.22 15.18
CA GLY A 56 0.37 -16.06 14.62
C GLY A 56 -0.04 -15.17 15.80
N PRO A 57 -0.32 -13.89 15.57
CA PRO A 57 -0.73 -13.02 16.66
C PRO A 57 -1.95 -13.60 17.38
N GLN A 58 -1.85 -13.72 18.70
CA GLN A 58 -2.93 -14.15 19.58
C GLN A 58 -3.68 -12.91 20.06
N GLY A 59 -5.00 -12.99 20.11
CA GLY A 59 -5.86 -11.86 20.43
C GLY A 59 -7.27 -12.05 19.85
N GLU A 60 -8.12 -11.07 20.12
CA GLU A 60 -9.46 -10.94 19.54
C GLU A 60 -9.43 -10.03 18.31
N LEU A 61 -10.38 -10.26 17.39
CA LEU A 61 -10.60 -9.32 16.30
C LEU A 61 -10.98 -7.94 16.84
N ASP A 62 -10.58 -6.90 16.13
CA ASP A 62 -11.10 -5.55 16.34
C ASP A 62 -12.62 -5.54 16.19
N TYR A 63 -13.28 -4.51 16.73
CA TYR A 63 -14.73 -4.38 16.62
C TYR A 63 -15.17 -4.40 15.15
N LEU A 64 -16.12 -5.26 14.79
CA LEU A 64 -16.68 -5.37 13.45
C LEU A 64 -18.13 -4.87 13.50
N PRO A 65 -18.45 -3.72 12.89
CA PRO A 65 -19.81 -3.22 12.89
C PRO A 65 -20.76 -4.22 12.25
N GLU A 66 -21.93 -4.42 12.85
CA GLU A 66 -23.05 -5.13 12.23
C GLU A 66 -23.76 -4.24 11.20
N SER A 67 -23.64 -2.92 11.38
CA SER A 67 -24.14 -1.92 10.44
C SER A 67 -23.51 -2.03 9.06
N ARG A 68 -24.26 -1.65 8.03
CA ARG A 68 -23.84 -1.71 6.63
C ARG A 68 -24.29 -0.46 5.92
N ILE A 69 -23.35 0.12 5.17
CA ILE A 69 -23.60 1.31 4.39
C ILE A 69 -24.70 1.02 3.38
N ASP A 70 -25.72 1.87 3.37
CA ASP A 70 -26.74 1.86 2.34
C ASP A 70 -26.21 2.54 1.09
N LEU A 71 -25.79 1.71 0.14
CA LEU A 71 -25.21 2.18 -1.11
C LEU A 71 -26.24 2.83 -2.05
N GLN A 72 -27.55 2.57 -1.86
CA GLN A 72 -28.58 3.29 -2.59
C GLN A 72 -28.64 4.74 -2.10
N VAL A 73 -28.63 4.94 -0.78
CA VAL A 73 -28.54 6.28 -0.18
C VAL A 73 -27.27 7.00 -0.64
N ILE A 74 -26.13 6.30 -0.75
CA ILE A 74 -24.90 6.89 -1.31
C ILE A 74 -25.08 7.32 -2.78
N SER A 75 -25.75 6.54 -3.62
CA SER A 75 -26.04 6.92 -5.02
C SER A 75 -26.94 8.16 -5.08
N GLU A 76 -27.97 8.22 -4.24
CA GLU A 76 -28.90 9.35 -4.16
C GLU A 76 -28.21 10.62 -3.66
N LEU A 77 -27.44 10.52 -2.57
CA LEU A 77 -26.63 11.62 -2.03
C LEU A 77 -25.60 12.10 -3.05
N GLY A 78 -24.94 11.20 -3.78
CA GLY A 78 -23.95 11.58 -4.79
C GLY A 78 -24.55 12.44 -5.91
N LYS A 79 -25.78 12.14 -6.33
CA LYS A 79 -26.53 12.97 -7.28
C LYS A 79 -26.87 14.33 -6.69
N GLU A 80 -27.29 14.38 -5.43
CA GLU A 80 -27.60 15.63 -4.70
C GLU A 80 -26.37 16.55 -4.61
N VAL A 81 -25.22 16.01 -4.23
CA VAL A 81 -23.99 16.80 -3.98
C VAL A 81 -23.08 16.96 -5.21
N GLY A 82 -23.50 16.44 -6.37
CA GLY A 82 -22.75 16.54 -7.63
C GLY A 82 -21.42 15.77 -7.62
N VAL A 83 -21.38 14.61 -6.99
CA VAL A 83 -20.21 13.70 -6.99
C VAL A 83 -20.53 12.49 -7.87
N ASP A 84 -19.61 12.18 -8.78
CA ASP A 84 -19.72 11.02 -9.67
C ASP A 84 -19.76 9.69 -8.87
N THR A 85 -20.93 9.06 -8.92
CA THR A 85 -21.25 7.75 -8.33
C THR A 85 -21.22 6.61 -9.33
N ALA A 86 -20.81 6.83 -10.60
CA ALA A 86 -20.88 5.81 -11.64
C ALA A 86 -20.15 4.52 -11.27
N LEU A 87 -19.02 4.61 -10.55
CA LEU A 87 -18.31 3.43 -10.06
C LEU A 87 -19.10 2.66 -9.00
N VAL A 88 -19.71 3.37 -8.05
CA VAL A 88 -20.55 2.76 -7.01
C VAL A 88 -21.77 2.12 -7.66
N GLU A 89 -22.40 2.82 -8.60
CA GLU A 89 -23.55 2.36 -9.37
C GLU A 89 -23.22 1.20 -10.30
N ALA A 90 -22.04 1.15 -10.91
CA ALA A 90 -21.59 0.01 -11.71
C ALA A 90 -21.47 -1.25 -10.84
N VAL A 91 -20.86 -1.13 -9.65
CA VAL A 91 -20.76 -2.24 -8.70
C VAL A 91 -22.14 -2.65 -8.17
N LEU A 92 -23.07 -1.70 -8.00
CA LEU A 92 -24.46 -1.96 -7.59
C LEU A 92 -25.31 -2.61 -8.67
N SER A 93 -25.27 -2.08 -9.89
CA SER A 93 -26.10 -2.53 -11.02
C SER A 93 -25.70 -3.92 -11.52
N GLU A 94 -24.43 -4.29 -11.39
CA GLU A 94 -23.98 -5.66 -11.65
C GLU A 94 -24.56 -6.68 -10.67
N ALA A 95 -25.15 -6.27 -9.55
CA ALA A 95 -25.94 -7.16 -8.69
C ALA A 95 -27.06 -7.89 -9.44
N GLN A 96 -27.46 -7.40 -10.63
CA GLN A 96 -28.53 -7.96 -11.46
C GLN A 96 -28.05 -8.82 -12.66
N ARG A 97 -26.75 -8.85 -13.00
CA ARG A 97 -26.25 -9.64 -14.15
C ARG A 97 -25.54 -10.92 -13.70
N GLU A 98 -26.23 -12.06 -13.82
CA GLU A 98 -25.65 -13.39 -13.55
C GLU A 98 -24.71 -13.90 -14.66
N LYS A 99 -24.38 -13.10 -15.69
CA LYS A 99 -23.58 -13.55 -16.83
C LYS A 99 -22.52 -12.51 -17.25
N GLY A 100 -21.27 -12.77 -16.85
CA GLY A 100 -20.07 -12.50 -17.66
C GLY A 100 -19.46 -11.10 -17.59
N GLU A 101 -18.23 -11.04 -17.06
CA GLU A 101 -17.28 -9.92 -17.01
C GLU A 101 -17.79 -8.64 -16.35
N ALA A 102 -17.75 -8.68 -15.02
CA ALA A 102 -17.92 -7.52 -14.18
C ALA A 102 -16.90 -6.41 -14.47
N ALA A 103 -17.18 -5.18 -14.02
CA ALA A 103 -16.32 -3.99 -14.10
C ALA A 103 -14.88 -4.25 -13.62
N THR A 104 -14.73 -5.21 -12.70
CA THR A 104 -13.46 -5.62 -12.10
C THR A 104 -12.64 -6.59 -12.97
N GLY A 105 -13.23 -7.14 -14.03
CA GLY A 105 -12.68 -8.19 -14.90
C GLY A 105 -12.47 -9.55 -14.24
N LEU A 106 -12.88 -9.72 -12.97
CA LEU A 106 -12.78 -11.00 -12.29
C LEU A 106 -13.70 -12.03 -12.95
N SER A 107 -13.09 -13.13 -13.39
CA SER A 107 -13.79 -14.24 -14.04
C SER A 107 -13.29 -15.59 -13.55
N PRO A 108 -14.12 -16.66 -13.65
CA PRO A 108 -13.68 -18.00 -13.28
C PRO A 108 -12.46 -18.45 -14.08
N THR A 109 -12.38 -18.06 -15.35
CA THR A 109 -11.28 -18.40 -16.26
C THR A 109 -9.96 -17.82 -15.79
N ARG A 110 -9.91 -16.52 -15.46
CA ARG A 110 -8.67 -15.87 -14.98
C ARG A 110 -8.19 -16.45 -13.65
N LEU A 111 -9.11 -16.77 -12.74
CA LEU A 111 -8.78 -17.36 -11.44
C LEU A 111 -8.46 -18.86 -11.50
N SER A 112 -8.84 -19.56 -12.57
CA SER A 112 -8.57 -20.99 -12.72
C SER A 112 -7.08 -21.31 -12.72
N ALA A 113 -6.25 -20.40 -13.23
CA ALA A 113 -4.78 -20.49 -13.22
C ALA A 113 -4.20 -20.58 -11.79
N PHE A 114 -4.92 -20.12 -10.77
CA PHE A 114 -4.46 -20.05 -9.39
C PHE A 114 -5.07 -21.10 -8.47
N LYS A 115 -5.89 -22.04 -8.97
CA LYS A 115 -6.58 -23.05 -8.13
C LYS A 115 -5.64 -23.87 -7.24
N LYS A 116 -4.42 -24.16 -7.69
CA LYS A 116 -3.40 -24.88 -6.90
C LYS A 116 -2.87 -24.10 -5.68
N SER A 117 -3.09 -22.79 -5.63
CA SER A 117 -2.63 -21.90 -4.54
C SER A 117 -3.68 -21.62 -3.48
N GLN A 118 -4.86 -22.24 -3.55
CA GLN A 118 -5.90 -22.09 -2.52
C GLN A 118 -5.36 -22.58 -1.17
N ARG A 119 -5.16 -21.66 -0.23
CA ARG A 119 -4.69 -22.00 1.12
C ARG A 119 -5.84 -21.98 2.11
N ILE A 120 -5.74 -22.90 3.07
CA ILE A 120 -6.68 -23.05 4.17
C ILE A 120 -6.20 -22.22 5.36
N SER A 121 -7.07 -21.36 5.89
CA SER A 121 -6.76 -20.55 7.07
C SER A 121 -7.02 -21.34 8.34
N ARG A 122 -5.99 -22.03 8.84
CA ARG A 122 -6.10 -22.93 10.02
C ARG A 122 -6.32 -22.19 11.35
N ARG A 123 -5.74 -21.01 11.52
CA ARG A 123 -5.77 -20.24 12.79
C ARG A 123 -7.00 -19.33 12.94
N MET A 124 -7.81 -19.21 11.89
CA MET A 124 -8.95 -18.28 11.83
C MET A 124 -10.28 -18.93 12.24
N GLU A 125 -10.32 -20.25 12.46
CA GLU A 125 -11.54 -20.95 12.84
C GLU A 125 -12.14 -20.45 14.15
N LYS A 126 -11.30 -20.11 15.14
CA LYS A 126 -11.73 -19.50 16.41
C LYS A 126 -12.46 -18.16 16.27
N HIS A 127 -12.32 -17.48 15.12
CA HIS A 127 -12.96 -16.20 14.84
C HIS A 127 -14.18 -16.33 13.93
N ALA A 128 -14.48 -17.53 13.42
CA ALA A 128 -15.51 -17.76 12.42
C ALA A 128 -16.89 -17.26 12.88
N ASP A 129 -17.29 -17.59 14.11
CA ASP A 129 -18.61 -17.20 14.62
C ASP A 129 -18.75 -15.69 14.77
N SER A 130 -17.69 -14.99 15.18
CA SER A 130 -17.67 -13.52 15.23
C SER A 130 -17.78 -12.90 13.84
N LEU A 131 -17.07 -13.45 12.86
CA LEU A 131 -17.12 -12.99 11.47
C LEU A 131 -18.48 -13.25 10.79
N VAL A 132 -19.15 -14.35 11.14
CA VAL A 132 -20.50 -14.66 10.65
C VAL A 132 -21.54 -13.78 11.32
N ARG A 133 -21.50 -13.64 12.64
CA ARG A 133 -22.44 -12.78 13.40
C ARG A 133 -22.36 -11.33 12.95
N SER A 134 -21.14 -10.81 12.78
CA SER A 134 -20.93 -9.46 12.25
C SER A 134 -21.37 -9.30 10.79
N GLY A 135 -21.65 -10.39 10.07
CA GLY A 135 -22.03 -10.38 8.66
C GLY A 135 -20.88 -10.11 7.69
N VAL A 136 -19.62 -10.18 8.13
CA VAL A 136 -18.43 -9.96 7.29
C VAL A 136 -18.22 -11.13 6.33
N ILE A 137 -18.53 -12.34 6.80
CA ILE A 137 -18.54 -13.56 5.99
C ILE A 137 -19.86 -14.30 6.15
N GLU A 138 -20.22 -15.10 5.15
CA GLU A 138 -21.36 -16.01 5.22
C GLU A 138 -20.94 -17.44 4.88
N LYS A 139 -21.57 -18.43 5.52
CA LYS A 139 -21.35 -19.84 5.20
C LYS A 139 -21.93 -20.13 3.82
N THR A 140 -21.18 -20.86 2.99
CA THR A 140 -21.61 -21.14 1.61
C THR A 140 -20.95 -22.39 1.05
N ASN A 141 -21.54 -22.96 0.00
CA ASN A 141 -20.87 -23.95 -0.85
C ASN A 141 -20.45 -23.36 -2.21
N GLU A 142 -20.84 -22.12 -2.51
CA GLU A 142 -20.63 -21.45 -3.78
C GLU A 142 -19.39 -20.55 -3.72
N ILE A 143 -18.22 -21.16 -3.96
CA ILE A 143 -16.96 -20.44 -4.13
C ILE A 143 -16.30 -20.84 -5.45
N ILE A 144 -15.80 -19.85 -6.19
CA ILE A 144 -14.97 -20.03 -7.37
C ILE A 144 -13.49 -20.07 -6.96
N PHE A 145 -13.11 -19.16 -6.08
CA PHE A 145 -11.74 -19.02 -5.61
C PHE A 145 -11.71 -18.78 -4.10
N ALA A 146 -10.74 -19.40 -3.43
CA ALA A 146 -10.53 -19.27 -2.00
C ALA A 146 -9.30 -18.40 -1.71
N CYS A 147 -9.53 -17.26 -1.07
CA CYS A 147 -8.49 -16.37 -0.57
C CYS A 147 -8.13 -16.75 0.87
N PRO A 148 -6.84 -16.92 1.19
CA PRO A 148 -6.40 -17.05 2.56
C PRO A 148 -6.72 -15.78 3.34
N ILE A 149 -7.21 -15.92 4.57
CA ILE A 149 -7.36 -14.81 5.51
C ILE A 149 -6.39 -14.95 6.68
N PHE A 150 -5.89 -13.81 7.17
CA PHE A 150 -4.96 -13.71 8.30
C PHE A 150 -5.22 -12.43 9.09
N THR A 151 -4.50 -12.26 10.20
CA THR A 151 -4.63 -11.10 11.07
C THR A 151 -3.32 -10.35 11.24
N LEU A 152 -3.41 -9.03 11.41
CA LEU A 152 -2.32 -8.15 11.83
C LEU A 152 -2.65 -7.53 13.19
N VAL A 153 -1.63 -7.28 14.01
CA VAL A 153 -1.79 -6.65 15.33
C VAL A 153 -1.97 -5.14 15.15
N LYS A 154 -3.02 -4.57 15.74
CA LYS A 154 -3.23 -3.12 15.90
C LYS A 154 -2.44 -2.63 17.13
N LYS A 155 -2.19 -1.31 17.23
CA LYS A 155 -1.45 -0.69 18.36
C LYS A 155 -1.97 -1.06 19.76
N ILE A 156 -3.21 -1.52 19.91
CA ILE A 156 -3.86 -1.90 21.18
C ILE A 156 -4.18 -3.42 21.24
N GLY A 157 -3.33 -4.28 20.67
CA GLY A 157 -3.45 -5.75 20.77
C GLY A 157 -4.64 -6.39 20.04
N LYS A 158 -5.61 -5.60 19.57
CA LYS A 158 -6.71 -6.04 18.71
C LYS A 158 -6.19 -6.46 17.33
N LEU A 159 -6.91 -7.38 16.69
CA LEU A 159 -6.49 -7.97 15.42
C LEU A 159 -7.28 -7.42 14.24
N ARG A 160 -6.59 -6.91 13.22
CA ARG A 160 -7.17 -6.52 11.93
C ARG A 160 -7.25 -7.73 11.01
N LEU A 161 -8.45 -8.06 10.54
CA LEU A 161 -8.65 -9.07 9.49
C LEU A 161 -8.10 -8.56 8.17
N ILE A 162 -7.32 -9.40 7.47
CA ILE A 162 -6.82 -9.13 6.12
C ILE A 162 -7.09 -10.34 5.23
N VAL A 163 -7.47 -10.07 3.99
CA VAL A 163 -7.60 -11.06 2.92
C VAL A 163 -6.34 -11.01 2.06
N ASP A 164 -5.70 -12.16 1.83
CA ASP A 164 -4.60 -12.26 0.88
C ASP A 164 -5.14 -12.15 -0.55
N GLY A 165 -5.26 -10.92 -1.02
CA GLY A 165 -5.82 -10.58 -2.32
C GLY A 165 -4.83 -10.71 -3.48
N ARG A 166 -3.57 -11.11 -3.27
CA ARG A 166 -2.53 -11.09 -4.33
C ARG A 166 -2.96 -11.79 -5.62
N LYS A 167 -3.55 -12.99 -5.52
CA LYS A 167 -4.02 -13.75 -6.68
C LYS A 167 -5.28 -13.17 -7.30
N THR A 168 -6.17 -12.63 -6.47
CA THR A 168 -7.37 -11.94 -6.97
C THR A 168 -7.01 -10.64 -7.68
N ASN A 169 -6.03 -9.91 -7.18
CA ASN A 169 -5.51 -8.68 -7.80
C ASN A 169 -4.82 -8.98 -9.13
N GLN A 170 -4.01 -10.05 -9.22
CA GLN A 170 -3.42 -10.52 -10.48
C GLN A 170 -4.47 -10.91 -11.53
N ALA A 171 -5.63 -11.40 -11.09
CA ALA A 171 -6.73 -11.78 -11.97
C ALA A 171 -7.71 -10.63 -12.27
N SER A 172 -7.64 -9.52 -11.51
CA SER A 172 -8.50 -8.35 -11.69
C SER A 172 -7.93 -7.44 -12.78
N LEU A 173 -8.79 -6.63 -13.39
CA LEU A 173 -8.33 -5.45 -14.12
C LEU A 173 -7.72 -4.42 -13.16
N PRO A 174 -6.87 -3.51 -13.66
CA PRO A 174 -6.39 -2.38 -12.87
C PRO A 174 -7.56 -1.61 -12.26
N PRO A 175 -7.49 -1.23 -10.98
CA PRO A 175 -8.54 -0.43 -10.36
C PRO A 175 -8.60 0.97 -10.98
N PRO A 176 -9.76 1.63 -10.94
CA PRO A 176 -9.86 3.04 -11.33
C PRO A 176 -9.07 3.93 -10.35
N PRO A 177 -8.75 5.17 -10.75
CA PRO A 177 -8.15 6.15 -9.85
C PRO A 177 -9.00 6.33 -8.59
N MET A 178 -8.35 6.37 -7.42
CA MET A 178 -9.04 6.47 -6.13
C MET A 178 -9.78 7.81 -5.94
N MET A 179 -9.46 8.85 -6.72
CA MET A 179 -9.97 10.22 -6.52
C MET A 179 -9.65 10.78 -5.14
N LEU A 180 -8.42 10.55 -4.70
CA LEU A 180 -7.88 11.04 -3.45
C LEU A 180 -6.99 12.26 -3.74
N LYS A 181 -7.16 13.33 -2.98
CA LYS A 181 -6.28 14.50 -3.07
C LYS A 181 -4.88 14.13 -2.63
N THR A 182 -3.87 14.69 -3.31
CA THR A 182 -2.51 14.62 -2.79
C THR A 182 -2.44 15.26 -1.39
N LEU A 183 -1.44 14.90 -0.59
CA LEU A 183 -1.27 15.46 0.76
C LEU A 183 -1.26 16.99 0.73
N HIS A 184 -0.59 17.60 -0.25
CA HIS A 184 -0.50 19.05 -0.35
C HIS A 184 -1.80 19.70 -0.82
N GLU A 185 -2.55 19.09 -1.74
CA GLU A 185 -3.89 19.59 -2.09
C GLU A 185 -4.85 19.48 -0.89
N PHE A 186 -4.75 18.40 -0.13
CA PHE A 186 -5.48 18.22 1.12
C PHE A 186 -5.13 19.33 2.12
N LEU A 187 -3.84 19.56 2.41
CA LEU A 187 -3.40 20.61 3.32
C LEU A 187 -3.83 22.01 2.83
N SER A 188 -3.72 22.30 1.53
CA SER A 188 -4.18 23.55 0.92
C SER A 188 -5.67 23.81 1.17
N HIS A 189 -6.48 22.75 1.22
CA HIS A 189 -7.90 22.85 1.54
C HIS A 189 -8.14 23.00 3.04
N ILE A 190 -7.43 22.23 3.86
CA ILE A 190 -7.56 22.27 5.33
C ILE A 190 -7.18 23.65 5.88
N PHE A 191 -6.10 24.27 5.40
CA PHE A 191 -5.68 25.61 5.84
C PHE A 191 -6.61 26.76 5.43
N LYS A 192 -7.69 26.50 4.68
CA LYS A 192 -8.76 27.48 4.42
C LYS A 192 -9.78 27.56 5.56
N PHE A 193 -9.72 26.64 6.52
CA PHE A 193 -10.61 26.59 7.67
C PHE A 193 -9.95 27.25 8.89
N GLU A 194 -10.75 27.82 9.78
CA GLU A 194 -10.29 28.33 11.08
C GLU A 194 -10.43 27.27 12.19
N VAL A 195 -11.44 26.41 12.06
CA VAL A 195 -11.70 25.29 12.96
C VAL A 195 -12.03 24.04 12.17
N ALA A 196 -11.63 22.88 12.72
CA ALA A 196 -11.93 21.58 12.14
C ALA A 196 -12.11 20.51 13.23
N ALA A 197 -12.65 19.36 12.82
CA ALA A 197 -12.69 18.15 13.62
C ALA A 197 -12.41 16.93 12.72
N THR A 198 -11.84 15.89 13.31
CA THR A 198 -11.53 14.64 12.62
C THR A 198 -12.45 13.52 13.10
N CYS A 199 -12.76 12.59 12.22
CA CYS A 199 -13.64 11.45 12.47
C CYS A 199 -13.14 10.24 11.71
N ASP A 200 -12.97 9.09 12.37
CA ASP A 200 -12.59 7.84 11.70
C ASP A 200 -13.78 6.88 11.60
N ALA A 201 -13.96 6.27 10.43
CA ALA A 201 -14.97 5.23 10.23
C ALA A 201 -14.52 3.88 10.81
N LYS A 202 -15.36 3.29 11.67
CA LYS A 202 -15.06 2.03 12.37
C LYS A 202 -14.95 0.86 11.39
N CYS A 203 -13.77 0.27 11.22
CA CYS A 203 -13.58 -0.89 10.33
C CYS A 203 -14.22 -0.70 8.95
N TYR A 204 -14.03 0.48 8.37
CA TYR A 204 -14.81 1.05 7.25
C TYR A 204 -15.11 0.08 6.09
N PHE A 205 -14.10 -0.63 5.57
CA PHE A 205 -14.27 -1.59 4.48
C PHE A 205 -15.30 -2.68 4.78
N TYR A 206 -15.42 -3.09 6.04
CA TYR A 206 -16.36 -4.12 6.46
C TYR A 206 -17.79 -3.62 6.66
N GLN A 207 -18.01 -2.30 6.57
CA GLN A 207 -19.35 -1.70 6.49
C GLN A 207 -19.87 -1.67 5.04
N ILE A 208 -19.00 -1.77 4.04
CA ILE A 208 -19.38 -1.70 2.62
C ILE A 208 -19.65 -3.11 2.07
N LYS A 209 -20.90 -3.42 1.72
CA LYS A 209 -21.27 -4.71 1.14
C LYS A 209 -20.72 -4.86 -0.29
N ILE A 210 -20.31 -6.08 -0.62
CA ILE A 210 -20.05 -6.48 -2.02
C ILE A 210 -21.23 -7.26 -2.60
N PRO A 211 -21.51 -7.11 -3.91
CA PRO A 211 -22.62 -7.78 -4.58
C PRO A 211 -22.41 -9.30 -4.61
N ARG A 212 -23.52 -10.06 -4.61
CA ARG A 212 -23.51 -11.53 -4.50
C ARG A 212 -22.67 -12.21 -5.60
N TRP A 213 -22.67 -11.67 -6.81
CA TRP A 213 -21.88 -12.19 -7.92
C TRP A 213 -20.37 -12.08 -7.66
N LEU A 214 -19.92 -11.10 -6.88
CA LEU A 214 -18.50 -10.86 -6.58
C LEU A 214 -18.02 -11.73 -5.40
N ARG A 215 -18.90 -11.97 -4.42
CA ARG A 215 -18.59 -12.74 -3.19
C ARG A 215 -17.95 -14.10 -3.47
N ARG A 216 -18.40 -14.80 -4.53
CA ARG A 216 -17.89 -16.13 -4.91
C ARG A 216 -16.40 -16.15 -5.28
N TYR A 217 -15.80 -15.01 -5.61
CA TYR A 217 -14.36 -14.88 -5.91
C TYR A 217 -13.50 -14.65 -4.65
N PHE A 218 -14.15 -14.35 -3.52
CA PHE A 218 -13.55 -14.16 -2.20
C PHE A 218 -14.03 -15.22 -1.23
N GLY A 219 -13.92 -16.49 -1.64
CA GLY A 219 -14.18 -17.63 -0.79
C GLY A 219 -13.13 -17.77 0.31
N ILE A 220 -13.51 -18.41 1.41
CA ILE A 220 -12.64 -18.67 2.56
C ILE A 220 -12.83 -20.12 2.97
N ILE A 221 -11.73 -20.85 3.16
CA ILE A 221 -11.77 -22.23 3.65
C ILE A 221 -11.08 -22.27 5.01
N LEU A 222 -11.84 -22.62 6.04
CA LEU A 222 -11.34 -22.81 7.41
C LEU A 222 -11.24 -24.29 7.75
N ALA A 223 -10.11 -24.70 8.31
CA ALA A 223 -9.94 -26.04 8.85
C ALA A 223 -10.52 -26.11 10.27
N LYS A 224 -11.34 -27.12 10.54
CA LYS A 224 -11.82 -27.46 11.87
C LYS A 224 -10.80 -28.32 12.60
N LYS A 225 -10.82 -28.28 13.94
CA LYS A 225 -9.93 -29.07 14.81
C LYS A 225 -9.97 -30.59 14.55
N ARG A 226 -11.09 -31.11 14.03
CA ARG A 226 -11.31 -32.55 13.74
C ARG A 226 -11.13 -32.92 12.25
N GLY A 227 -10.36 -32.15 11.48
CA GLY A 227 -10.05 -32.47 10.09
C GLY A 227 -11.14 -32.12 9.05
N GLY A 228 -12.28 -31.59 9.48
CA GLY A 228 -13.30 -31.06 8.57
C GLY A 228 -12.96 -29.68 8.01
N PHE A 229 -13.59 -29.31 6.89
CA PHE A 229 -13.49 -27.97 6.31
C PHE A 229 -14.84 -27.26 6.36
N THR A 230 -14.83 -25.96 6.60
CA THR A 230 -16.01 -25.11 6.42
C THR A 230 -15.68 -24.02 5.43
N LYS A 231 -16.59 -23.86 4.46
CA LYS A 231 -16.48 -22.88 3.40
C LYS A 231 -17.34 -21.67 3.76
N PHE A 232 -16.74 -20.51 3.58
CA PHE A 232 -17.37 -19.21 3.72
C PHE A 232 -17.07 -18.38 2.48
N ARG A 233 -17.69 -17.21 2.36
CA ARG A 233 -17.30 -16.16 1.41
C ARG A 233 -17.46 -14.80 2.06
N MET A 234 -16.65 -13.84 1.61
CA MET A 234 -16.78 -12.44 2.04
C MET A 234 -18.13 -11.86 1.63
N CYS A 235 -18.72 -11.05 2.50
CA CYS A 235 -19.93 -10.27 2.24
C CYS A 235 -19.65 -8.78 2.07
N CYS A 236 -18.49 -8.32 2.54
CA CYS A 236 -18.06 -6.92 2.53
C CYS A 236 -16.76 -6.74 1.74
N LEU A 237 -16.34 -5.48 1.52
CA LEU A 237 -15.11 -5.18 0.80
C LEU A 237 -13.89 -5.86 1.47
N PRO A 238 -13.16 -6.73 0.75
CA PRO A 238 -11.99 -7.38 1.30
C PRO A 238 -10.82 -6.41 1.46
N MET A 239 -10.33 -6.23 2.69
CA MET A 239 -9.04 -5.57 2.92
C MET A 239 -7.93 -6.41 2.29
N GLY A 240 -7.30 -5.89 1.21
CA GLY A 240 -6.31 -6.61 0.39
C GLY A 240 -6.71 -6.77 -1.07
N TRP A 241 -7.96 -6.44 -1.44
CA TRP A 241 -8.38 -6.33 -2.84
C TRP A 241 -8.05 -4.94 -3.41
N SER A 242 -7.45 -4.89 -4.60
CA SER A 242 -6.93 -3.65 -5.20
C SER A 242 -8.01 -2.60 -5.52
N TRP A 243 -9.26 -3.01 -5.75
CA TRP A 243 -10.37 -2.09 -6.02
C TRP A 243 -11.03 -1.53 -4.76
N ALA A 244 -10.83 -2.18 -3.60
CA ALA A 244 -11.52 -1.81 -2.38
C ALA A 244 -11.25 -0.34 -1.96
N PRO A 245 -10.01 0.17 -1.99
CA PRO A 245 -9.72 1.56 -1.62
C PRO A 245 -10.41 2.58 -2.54
N ALA A 246 -10.44 2.33 -3.86
CA ALA A 246 -11.08 3.24 -4.81
C ALA A 246 -12.59 3.34 -4.56
N LEU A 247 -13.24 2.21 -4.30
CA LEU A 247 -14.67 2.18 -3.95
C LEU A 247 -14.95 2.89 -2.62
N ALA A 248 -14.13 2.60 -1.60
CA ALA A 248 -14.24 3.21 -0.28
C ALA A 248 -14.07 4.74 -0.36
N GLN A 249 -13.07 5.23 -1.08
CA GLN A 249 -12.83 6.67 -1.25
C GLN A 249 -13.98 7.37 -1.97
N ARG A 250 -14.59 6.74 -3.00
CA ARG A 250 -15.76 7.33 -3.69
C ARG A 250 -16.92 7.55 -2.74
N ILE A 251 -17.20 6.58 -1.87
CA ILE A 251 -18.24 6.70 -0.85
C ILE A 251 -17.89 7.85 0.12
N SER A 252 -16.65 7.92 0.58
CA SER A 252 -16.21 8.99 1.49
C SER A 252 -16.32 10.38 0.86
N ASN A 253 -15.96 10.50 -0.42
CA ASN A 253 -16.08 11.74 -1.18
C ASN A 253 -17.54 12.22 -1.29
N VAL A 254 -18.50 11.31 -1.47
CA VAL A 254 -19.93 11.65 -1.47
C VAL A 254 -20.34 12.20 -0.09
N ILE A 255 -19.99 11.48 0.98
CA ILE A 255 -20.36 11.87 2.34
C ILE A 255 -19.81 13.25 2.70
N ILE A 256 -18.53 13.51 2.41
CA ILE A 256 -17.84 14.72 2.89
C ILE A 256 -18.01 15.95 1.97
N LYS A 257 -18.58 15.78 0.77
CA LYS A 257 -18.60 16.83 -0.26
C LYS A 257 -19.16 18.15 0.27
N GLY A 258 -18.35 19.20 0.17
CA GLY A 258 -18.73 20.56 0.59
C GLY A 258 -18.59 20.84 2.09
N LEU A 259 -18.23 19.84 2.89
CA LEU A 259 -18.10 19.95 4.36
C LEU A 259 -16.63 19.89 4.83
N GLY A 260 -15.74 19.36 3.98
CA GLY A 260 -14.34 19.20 4.27
C GLY A 260 -13.67 18.19 3.34
N GLU A 261 -12.79 17.36 3.88
CA GLU A 261 -11.97 16.42 3.12
C GLU A 261 -12.00 15.02 3.72
N ALA A 262 -11.85 13.99 2.88
CA ALA A 262 -11.77 12.61 3.34
C ALA A 262 -10.57 11.89 2.74
N TYR A 263 -9.90 11.10 3.58
CA TYR A 263 -8.84 10.18 3.21
C TYR A 263 -9.24 8.77 3.61
N VAL A 264 -9.91 8.08 2.68
CA VAL A 264 -10.51 6.75 2.83
C VAL A 264 -11.47 6.74 4.03
N ASP A 265 -11.06 6.21 5.17
CA ASP A 265 -11.87 6.08 6.39
C ASP A 265 -11.76 7.29 7.33
N ASN A 266 -10.81 8.20 7.09
CA ASN A 266 -10.62 9.39 7.92
C ASN A 266 -11.30 10.61 7.28
N PHE A 267 -12.23 11.22 7.99
CA PHE A 267 -12.95 12.43 7.59
C PHE A 267 -12.45 13.63 8.39
N VAL A 268 -12.27 14.76 7.71
CA VAL A 268 -12.00 16.06 8.32
C VAL A 268 -13.10 17.02 7.90
N ILE A 269 -13.82 17.56 8.87
CA ILE A 269 -14.86 18.55 8.67
C ILE A 269 -14.28 19.89 9.12
N GLY A 270 -14.44 20.93 8.32
CA GLY A 270 -13.86 22.23 8.63
C GLY A 270 -14.75 23.38 8.20
N ALA A 271 -14.58 24.53 8.84
CA ALA A 271 -15.30 25.75 8.51
C ALA A 271 -14.49 27.00 8.90
N SER A 272 -14.94 28.16 8.42
CA SER A 272 -14.34 29.45 8.76
C SER A 272 -14.66 29.92 10.17
N ASP A 273 -15.65 29.35 10.84
CA ASP A 273 -16.08 29.77 12.17
C ASP A 273 -16.90 28.66 12.84
N ILE A 274 -17.11 28.78 14.16
CA ILE A 274 -17.81 27.78 14.98
C ILE A 274 -19.27 27.61 14.56
N GLN A 275 -19.94 28.67 14.09
CA GLN A 275 -21.34 28.61 13.70
C GLN A 275 -21.50 27.79 12.42
N LYS A 276 -20.74 28.12 11.37
CA LYS A 276 -20.72 27.32 10.12
C LYS A 276 -20.23 25.91 10.38
N PHE A 277 -19.29 25.71 11.28
CA PHE A 277 -18.86 24.37 11.67
C PHE A 277 -20.03 23.56 12.23
N SER A 278 -20.88 24.15 13.07
CA SER A 278 -22.06 23.46 13.60
C SER A 278 -23.02 23.01 12.50
N ASP A 279 -23.21 23.83 11.46
CA ASP A 279 -24.05 23.50 10.30
C ASP A 279 -23.41 22.37 9.47
N CYS A 280 -22.10 22.47 9.18
CA CYS A 280 -21.35 21.42 8.48
C CYS A 280 -21.38 20.10 9.25
N ARG A 281 -21.24 20.14 10.58
CA ARG A 281 -21.32 18.97 11.46
C ARG A 281 -22.71 18.35 11.42
N ALA A 282 -23.77 19.16 11.55
CA ALA A 282 -25.14 18.65 11.51
C ALA A 282 -25.44 17.94 10.18
N GLU A 283 -25.00 18.53 9.06
CA GLU A 283 -25.15 17.94 7.74
C GLU A 283 -24.30 16.67 7.57
N PHE A 284 -23.07 16.64 8.06
CA PHE A 284 -22.24 15.44 8.06
C PHE A 284 -22.91 14.30 8.86
N LEU A 285 -23.37 14.58 10.08
CA LEU A 285 -24.05 13.61 10.93
C LEU A 285 -25.33 13.09 10.25
N ARG A 286 -26.11 13.97 9.63
CA ARG A 286 -27.28 13.58 8.83
C ARG A 286 -26.89 12.58 7.73
N ARG A 287 -25.82 12.84 6.97
CA ARG A 287 -25.36 11.97 5.89
C ARG A 287 -24.87 10.62 6.39
N ILE A 288 -24.07 10.57 7.45
CA ILE A 288 -23.58 9.28 7.97
C ILE A 288 -24.71 8.44 8.56
N HIS A 289 -25.68 9.06 9.26
CA HIS A 289 -26.84 8.35 9.78
C HIS A 289 -27.74 7.83 8.66
N ALA A 290 -28.03 8.66 7.65
CA ALA A 290 -28.80 8.24 6.48
C ALA A 290 -28.12 7.09 5.71
N ALA A 291 -26.80 7.17 5.55
CA ALA A 291 -26.01 6.13 4.90
C ALA A 291 -25.78 4.90 5.79
N ASN A 292 -26.21 4.91 7.06
CA ASN A 292 -25.96 3.83 8.02
C ASN A 292 -24.45 3.54 8.24
N LEU A 293 -23.62 4.58 8.17
CA LEU A 293 -22.18 4.53 8.43
C LEU A 293 -21.89 4.75 9.92
N VAL A 294 -21.04 3.90 10.50
CA VAL A 294 -20.61 3.98 11.90
C VAL A 294 -19.20 4.56 12.01
N CYS A 295 -19.03 5.56 12.87
CA CYS A 295 -17.74 6.21 13.14
C CYS A 295 -17.30 6.10 14.62
N ASP A 296 -16.05 6.45 14.90
CA ASP A 296 -15.42 6.36 16.23
C ASP A 296 -15.94 7.41 17.21
N ASP A 297 -16.03 8.68 16.78
CA ASP A 297 -16.52 9.81 17.58
C ASP A 297 -17.44 10.70 16.73
N GLU A 298 -18.73 10.71 17.08
CA GLU A 298 -19.76 11.53 16.44
C GLU A 298 -19.95 12.89 17.12
N THR A 299 -19.26 13.15 18.25
CA THR A 299 -19.36 14.44 18.96
C THR A 299 -18.73 15.59 18.17
N LEU A 300 -17.66 15.30 17.42
CA LEU A 300 -16.99 16.19 16.46
C LEU A 300 -16.84 17.61 17.01
N THR A 301 -15.98 17.74 18.02
CA THR A 301 -15.72 19.03 18.66
C THR A 301 -14.79 19.86 17.78
N ALA A 302 -15.23 21.07 17.45
CA ALA A 302 -14.44 22.02 16.66
C ALA A 302 -13.16 22.39 17.41
N SER A 303 -12.02 22.35 16.71
CA SER A 303 -10.71 22.68 17.25
C SER A 303 -9.88 23.44 16.22
N PRO A 304 -9.09 24.46 16.63
CA PRO A 304 -8.09 25.07 15.75
C PRO A 304 -6.89 24.14 15.53
N CYS A 305 -6.71 23.10 16.37
CA CYS A 305 -5.64 22.13 16.25
C CYS A 305 -6.20 20.73 15.98
N ILE A 306 -5.73 20.08 14.92
CA ILE A 306 -6.17 18.72 14.56
C ILE A 306 -4.97 17.81 14.28
N GLU A 307 -5.16 16.51 14.48
CA GLU A 307 -4.22 15.48 14.05
C GLU A 307 -4.82 14.63 12.93
N VAL A 308 -4.20 14.62 11.75
CA VAL A 308 -4.69 13.87 10.60
C VAL A 308 -3.54 13.52 9.64
N LEU A 309 -3.61 12.36 9.00
CA LEU A 309 -2.57 11.83 8.09
C LEU A 309 -1.16 11.79 8.74
N GLY A 310 -1.09 11.62 10.06
CA GLY A 310 0.19 11.63 10.79
C GLY A 310 0.81 13.02 10.97
N LEU A 311 0.06 14.09 10.71
CA LEU A 311 0.45 15.47 10.95
C LEU A 311 -0.36 16.08 12.09
N ALA A 312 0.29 16.89 12.92
CA ALA A 312 -0.36 17.80 13.84
C ALA A 312 -0.41 19.16 13.16
N ILE A 313 -1.62 19.68 12.95
CA ILE A 313 -1.92 20.90 12.21
C ILE A 313 -2.49 21.94 13.17
N ASP A 314 -1.96 23.16 13.12
CA ASP A 314 -2.47 24.34 13.82
C ASP A 314 -3.03 25.31 12.76
N LEU A 315 -4.36 25.39 12.67
CA LEU A 315 -5.08 26.20 11.69
C LEU A 315 -4.95 27.70 11.98
N THR A 316 -4.80 28.07 13.25
CA THR A 316 -4.64 29.48 13.65
C THR A 316 -3.27 30.01 13.26
N LYS A 317 -2.22 29.23 13.46
CA LYS A 317 -0.85 29.60 13.06
C LYS A 317 -0.55 29.26 11.61
N GLN A 318 -1.42 28.53 10.93
CA GLN A 318 -1.16 27.92 9.63
C GLN A 318 0.14 27.10 9.61
N THR A 319 0.42 26.37 10.69
CA THR A 319 1.61 25.52 10.79
C THR A 319 1.25 24.05 10.88
N PHE A 320 2.21 23.19 10.56
CA PHE A 320 2.09 21.75 10.79
C PHE A 320 3.44 21.12 11.11
N LYS A 321 3.40 19.93 11.73
CA LYS A 321 4.55 19.07 12.00
C LYS A 321 4.12 17.61 12.05
N MET A 322 5.05 16.68 12.27
CA MET A 322 4.69 15.28 12.48
C MET A 322 3.92 15.14 13.80
N ALA A 323 2.73 14.53 13.78
CA ALA A 323 1.91 14.31 14.98
C ALA A 323 2.62 13.40 15.98
N SER A 324 3.31 12.38 15.47
CA SER A 324 4.14 11.50 16.28
C SER A 324 5.47 11.24 15.58
N THR A 325 6.57 11.42 16.31
CA THR A 325 7.88 10.97 15.87
C THR A 325 8.14 9.57 16.41
N THR A 326 8.38 8.61 15.52
CA THR A 326 8.88 7.29 15.95
C THR A 326 10.38 7.44 16.20
N THR A 327 10.87 7.08 17.38
CA THR A 327 12.31 7.08 17.65
C THR A 327 12.99 6.09 16.71
N LEU A 328 13.74 6.59 15.73
CA LEU A 328 14.42 5.74 14.76
C LEU A 328 15.72 5.15 15.33
N GLY A 329 16.26 5.73 16.40
CA GLY A 329 17.56 5.33 16.97
C GLY A 329 18.73 5.60 16.02
N ALA A 330 19.97 5.52 16.51
CA ALA A 330 21.16 5.74 15.69
C ALA A 330 21.18 4.83 14.45
N VAL A 331 21.67 5.35 13.32
CA VAL A 331 21.82 4.57 12.08
C VAL A 331 22.95 3.55 12.25
N PRO A 332 22.67 2.23 12.27
CA PRO A 332 23.70 1.22 12.44
C PRO A 332 24.52 1.04 11.16
N GLU A 333 25.70 0.44 11.28
CA GLU A 333 26.53 0.08 10.12
C GLU A 333 25.88 -0.96 9.22
N THR A 334 25.27 -1.96 9.86
CA THR A 334 24.61 -3.05 9.18
C THR A 334 23.20 -3.19 9.71
N LEU A 335 22.25 -3.47 8.83
CA LEU A 335 20.85 -3.65 9.19
C LEU A 335 20.10 -4.54 8.21
N PRO A 336 19.05 -5.24 8.67
CA PRO A 336 18.13 -5.93 7.77
C PRO A 336 17.45 -4.97 6.80
N ILE A 337 17.21 -5.39 5.56
CA ILE A 337 16.58 -4.55 4.55
C ILE A 337 15.21 -4.05 5.01
N ARG A 338 14.43 -4.87 5.71
CA ARG A 338 13.18 -4.48 6.35
C ARG A 338 13.34 -3.24 7.25
N ALA A 339 14.40 -3.21 8.06
CA ALA A 339 14.68 -2.10 8.97
C ALA A 339 15.10 -0.84 8.21
N LEU A 340 15.90 -1.01 7.15
CA LEU A 340 16.28 0.09 6.26
C LEU A 340 15.06 0.72 5.58
N TYR A 341 14.17 -0.09 5.01
CA TYR A 341 12.94 0.39 4.36
C TYR A 341 12.00 1.09 5.33
N HIS A 342 11.84 0.55 6.55
CA HIS A 342 11.03 1.21 7.58
C HIS A 342 11.59 2.60 7.94
N ARG A 343 12.91 2.70 8.14
CA ARG A 343 13.59 3.96 8.44
C ARG A 343 13.46 4.96 7.30
N LEU A 344 13.86 4.57 6.09
CA LEU A 344 13.83 5.46 4.93
C LEU A 344 12.39 5.84 4.54
N GLY A 345 11.43 4.93 4.64
CA GLY A 345 10.01 5.26 4.43
C GLY A 345 9.52 6.36 5.37
N THR A 346 9.94 6.31 6.65
CA THR A 346 9.61 7.35 7.63
C THR A 346 10.22 8.70 7.24
N LEU A 347 11.51 8.71 6.87
CA LEU A 347 12.24 9.94 6.50
C LEU A 347 11.78 10.54 5.17
N ILE A 348 11.46 9.69 4.19
CA ILE A 348 10.88 10.09 2.91
C ILE A 348 9.50 10.71 3.14
N TYR A 349 8.65 10.08 3.96
CA TYR A 349 7.34 10.65 4.28
C TYR A 349 7.45 12.00 4.97
N PHE A 350 8.34 12.12 5.96
CA PHE A 350 8.63 13.39 6.63
C PHE A 350 9.04 14.47 5.63
N SER A 351 9.97 14.16 4.72
CA SER A 351 10.45 15.13 3.73
C SER A 351 9.37 15.49 2.72
N PHE A 352 8.59 14.51 2.27
CA PHE A 352 7.45 14.74 1.40
C PHE A 352 6.42 15.67 2.06
N ALA A 353 6.01 15.38 3.29
CA ALA A 353 5.04 16.19 4.02
C ALA A 353 5.55 17.61 4.30
N THR A 354 6.82 17.75 4.68
CA THR A 354 7.46 19.05 4.96
C THR A 354 8.02 19.73 3.71
N ARG A 355 7.69 19.26 2.50
CA ARG A 355 8.15 19.81 1.20
C ARG A 355 9.67 19.92 1.07
N ARG A 356 10.43 19.06 1.73
CA ARG A 356 11.89 19.01 1.65
C ARG A 356 12.31 18.14 0.47
N PRO A 357 13.14 18.65 -0.46
CA PRO A 357 13.46 17.94 -1.69
C PRO A 357 14.35 16.72 -1.42
N LEU A 358 13.92 15.56 -1.90
CA LEU A 358 14.64 14.29 -1.73
C LEU A 358 15.99 14.26 -2.47
N CYS A 359 16.19 15.11 -3.49
CA CYS A 359 17.46 15.21 -4.20
C CYS A 359 18.63 15.68 -3.30
N LYS A 360 18.34 16.26 -2.12
CA LYS A 360 19.35 16.59 -1.11
C LYS A 360 19.81 15.38 -0.28
N LYS A 361 19.26 14.18 -0.52
CA LYS A 361 19.58 12.94 0.19
C LYS A 361 20.07 11.81 -0.75
N PRO A 362 21.01 12.08 -1.68
CA PRO A 362 21.38 11.14 -2.74
C PRO A 362 21.98 9.83 -2.19
N HIS A 363 22.75 9.89 -1.11
CA HIS A 363 23.40 8.69 -0.57
C HIS A 363 22.39 7.75 0.09
N SER A 364 21.43 8.30 0.85
CA SER A 364 20.34 7.56 1.47
C SER A 364 19.44 6.89 0.43
N LEU A 365 19.14 7.59 -0.67
CA LEU A 365 18.38 7.02 -1.79
C LEU A 365 19.18 5.95 -2.54
N GLN A 366 20.49 6.12 -2.67
CA GLN A 366 21.37 5.07 -3.21
C GLN A 366 21.35 3.81 -2.33
N ALA A 367 21.33 3.96 -0.99
CA ALA A 367 21.21 2.82 -0.08
C ALA A 367 19.88 2.07 -0.27
N LEU A 368 18.77 2.79 -0.46
CA LEU A 368 17.46 2.20 -0.78
C LEU A 368 17.53 1.37 -2.06
N ARG A 369 18.14 1.94 -3.12
CA ARG A 369 18.32 1.26 -4.40
C ARG A 369 19.18 0.00 -4.25
N ASN A 370 20.32 0.08 -3.57
CA ASN A 370 21.22 -1.06 -3.37
C ASN A 370 20.50 -2.20 -2.63
N ALA A 371 19.69 -1.85 -1.62
CA ALA A 371 18.87 -2.82 -0.92
C ALA A 371 17.79 -3.44 -1.83
N ALA A 372 17.13 -2.64 -2.67
CA ALA A 372 16.16 -3.13 -3.65
C ALA A 372 16.78 -4.14 -4.62
N LEU A 373 17.95 -3.83 -5.19
CA LEU A 373 18.67 -4.71 -6.12
C LEU A 373 19.14 -6.01 -5.44
N SER A 374 19.49 -5.94 -4.16
CA SER A 374 19.93 -7.13 -3.41
C SER A 374 18.80 -8.16 -3.16
N ILE A 375 17.54 -7.78 -3.40
CA ILE A 375 16.35 -8.61 -3.21
C ILE A 375 15.86 -9.21 -4.54
N GLU A 376 16.48 -8.90 -5.68
CA GLU A 376 16.09 -9.33 -7.05
C GLU A 376 15.62 -10.81 -7.13
N ASN A 377 14.31 -11.03 -6.95
CA ASN A 377 13.56 -12.30 -6.99
C ASN A 377 13.46 -13.15 -5.71
N MET A 378 13.87 -12.65 -4.53
CA MET A 378 13.73 -13.37 -3.25
C MET A 378 12.97 -12.55 -2.21
N ASP A 379 11.98 -13.13 -1.54
CA ASP A 379 11.26 -12.52 -0.38
C ASP A 379 12.17 -12.45 0.89
N ASP A 380 13.47 -12.16 0.74
CA ASP A 380 14.47 -12.16 1.84
C ASP A 380 14.67 -10.77 2.44
N TRP A 381 13.61 -10.27 3.08
CA TRP A 381 13.57 -8.96 3.74
C TRP A 381 14.48 -8.84 4.96
N ASP A 382 14.96 -9.98 5.48
CA ASP A 382 15.79 -10.04 6.68
C ASP A 382 17.28 -10.17 6.34
N ARG A 383 17.64 -10.22 5.04
CA ARG A 383 19.01 -10.06 4.54
C ARG A 383 19.59 -8.76 5.09
N VAL A 384 20.83 -8.85 5.58
CA VAL A 384 21.57 -7.70 6.12
C VAL A 384 22.29 -6.98 4.99
N VAL A 385 22.19 -5.65 4.99
CA VAL A 385 22.96 -4.75 4.13
C VAL A 385 23.91 -3.91 4.97
N THR A 386 25.05 -3.56 4.37
CA THR A 386 26.06 -2.68 4.99
C THR A 386 25.98 -1.30 4.35
N LEU A 387 25.84 -0.27 5.17
CA LEU A 387 25.81 1.12 4.73
C LEU A 387 27.24 1.68 4.64
N THR A 388 27.52 2.47 3.61
CA THR A 388 28.79 3.20 3.51
C THR A 388 28.85 4.32 4.57
N PRO A 389 30.04 4.80 4.96
CA PRO A 389 30.17 5.90 5.93
C PRO A 389 29.33 7.13 5.54
N THR A 390 29.35 7.52 4.27
CA THR A 390 28.58 8.65 3.74
C THR A 390 27.06 8.43 3.81
N GLN A 391 26.59 7.20 3.53
CA GLN A 391 25.18 6.84 3.65
C GLN A 391 24.71 6.95 5.11
N ARG A 392 25.53 6.52 6.06
CA ARG A 392 25.21 6.60 7.49
C ARG A 392 25.17 8.04 7.96
N GLU A 393 26.18 8.83 7.61
CA GLU A 393 26.27 10.24 8.00
C GLU A 393 25.08 11.05 7.48
N GLU A 394 24.76 10.95 6.18
CA GLU A 394 23.63 11.66 5.59
C GLU A 394 22.29 11.23 6.23
N MET A 395 22.11 9.92 6.44
CA MET A 395 20.89 9.38 7.06
C MET A 395 20.77 9.77 8.53
N GLU A 396 21.88 9.92 9.24
CA GLU A 396 21.92 10.37 10.64
C GLU A 396 21.58 11.85 10.76
N LEU A 397 22.08 12.69 9.85
CA LEU A 397 21.69 14.10 9.75
C LEU A 397 20.19 14.23 9.43
N TRP A 398 19.69 13.42 8.49
CA TRP A 398 18.28 13.39 8.13
C TRP A 398 17.38 12.89 9.28
N ARG A 399 17.86 11.90 10.05
CA ARG A 399 17.21 11.44 11.28
C ARG A 399 17.16 12.55 12.32
N ALA A 400 18.26 13.23 12.58
CA ALA A 400 18.31 14.33 13.55
C ALA A 400 17.36 15.46 13.15
N GLU A 401 17.29 15.77 11.87
CA GLU A 401 16.33 16.72 11.29
C GLU A 401 14.86 16.31 11.52
N TYR A 402 14.52 15.04 11.27
CA TYR A 402 13.20 14.48 11.58
C TYR A 402 12.88 14.52 13.08
N GLU A 403 13.84 14.21 13.94
CA GLU A 403 13.65 14.17 15.40
C GLU A 403 13.51 15.56 16.03
N ARG A 404 14.11 16.60 15.44
CA ARG A 404 13.83 17.99 15.83
C ARG A 404 12.36 18.35 15.60
N ASN A 405 11.71 17.76 14.58
CA ASN A 405 10.29 17.89 14.26
C ASN A 405 9.79 19.35 14.33
N GLU A 406 10.55 20.24 13.70
CA GLU A 406 10.28 21.67 13.66
C GLU A 406 8.93 21.94 13.00
N GLU A 407 8.23 22.97 13.49
CA GLU A 407 7.00 23.46 12.87
C GLU A 407 7.30 24.07 11.51
N VAL A 408 6.49 23.72 10.52
CA VAL A 408 6.56 24.24 9.15
C VAL A 408 5.36 25.15 8.94
N HIS A 409 5.58 26.38 8.48
CA HIS A 409 4.49 27.26 8.10
C HIS A 409 4.00 26.89 6.71
N TRP A 410 2.68 26.89 6.50
CA TRP A 410 2.08 26.45 5.24
C TRP A 410 2.48 27.33 4.05
N GLU A 411 2.57 28.64 4.31
CA GLU A 411 3.00 29.65 3.35
C GLU A 411 4.52 29.78 3.23
N ASP A 412 5.31 29.06 4.05
CA ASP A 412 6.76 29.05 3.87
C ASP A 412 7.04 28.71 2.41
N GLU A 413 7.82 29.59 1.75
CA GLU A 413 8.17 29.42 0.35
C GLU A 413 8.62 27.97 0.17
N ILE A 414 7.94 27.29 -0.75
CA ILE A 414 8.54 26.14 -1.41
C ILE A 414 9.92 26.66 -1.81
N VAL A 415 10.99 25.98 -1.40
CA VAL A 415 12.26 26.17 -2.08
C VAL A 415 11.95 25.73 -3.50
N GLU A 416 11.47 26.66 -4.32
CA GLU A 416 11.15 26.48 -5.73
C GLU A 416 12.46 25.93 -6.24
N THR A 417 12.49 24.63 -6.51
CA THR A 417 13.60 24.09 -7.25
C THR A 417 13.53 24.89 -8.54
N SER A 418 14.54 25.73 -8.74
CA SER A 418 14.61 26.70 -9.82
C SER A 418 14.35 26.06 -11.18
N CYS A 419 14.50 24.73 -11.25
CA CYS A 419 14.18 23.87 -12.36
C CYS A 419 13.52 22.55 -11.91
N GLU A 420 12.67 21.97 -12.76
CA GLU A 420 12.13 20.61 -12.65
C GLU A 420 12.90 19.68 -13.58
N ALA A 421 13.43 18.56 -13.08
CA ALA A 421 14.11 17.56 -13.90
C ALA A 421 13.24 16.31 -14.08
N TRP A 422 13.00 15.91 -15.32
CA TRP A 422 12.26 14.71 -15.72
C TRP A 422 13.25 13.76 -16.38
N SER A 423 13.41 12.54 -15.88
CA SER A 423 14.16 11.49 -16.55
C SER A 423 13.23 10.41 -17.07
N ASP A 424 13.66 9.71 -18.12
CA ASP A 424 13.04 8.48 -18.59
C ASP A 424 14.11 7.56 -19.20
N SER A 425 13.91 6.25 -19.12
CA SER A 425 14.84 5.25 -19.58
C SER A 425 14.12 4.03 -20.11
N SER A 426 14.63 3.53 -21.22
CA SER A 426 14.19 2.34 -21.94
C SER A 426 15.32 1.31 -21.99
N ASP A 427 15.09 0.17 -22.64
CA ASP A 427 16.10 -0.88 -22.77
C ASP A 427 17.38 -0.37 -23.45
N ASN A 428 17.27 0.56 -24.40
CA ASN A 428 18.41 0.98 -25.23
C ASN A 428 18.80 2.46 -25.05
N TRP A 429 17.96 3.28 -24.42
CA TRP A 429 18.14 4.73 -24.38
C TRP A 429 17.66 5.31 -23.05
N GLY A 430 18.36 6.34 -22.57
CA GLY A 430 17.98 7.17 -21.44
C GLY A 430 17.88 8.62 -21.90
N ALA A 431 16.95 9.36 -21.33
CA ALA A 431 16.75 10.77 -21.57
C ALA A 431 16.47 11.51 -20.26
N TYR A 432 16.80 12.80 -20.24
CA TYR A 432 16.23 13.72 -19.25
C TYR A 432 15.87 15.05 -19.90
N LEU A 433 14.94 15.78 -19.27
CA LEU A 433 14.50 17.13 -19.59
C LEU A 433 14.57 17.97 -18.31
N ILE A 434 15.03 19.21 -18.41
CA ILE A 434 15.03 20.19 -17.31
C ILE A 434 14.15 21.35 -17.72
N PHE A 435 13.14 21.67 -16.93
CA PHE A 435 12.20 22.76 -17.18
C PHE A 435 12.34 23.87 -16.14
N LYS A 436 12.01 25.10 -16.53
CA LYS A 436 11.71 26.20 -15.60
C LYS A 436 10.52 26.98 -16.12
N ARG A 437 9.41 26.99 -15.36
CA ARG A 437 8.16 27.68 -15.74
C ARG A 437 7.75 27.38 -17.19
N GLU A 438 7.64 26.09 -17.50
CA GLU A 438 7.30 25.53 -18.82
C GLU A 438 8.35 25.73 -19.93
N LEU A 439 9.46 26.42 -19.66
CA LEU A 439 10.56 26.56 -20.60
C LEU A 439 11.54 25.38 -20.45
N LEU A 440 11.80 24.65 -21.53
CA LEU A 440 12.85 23.63 -21.56
C LEU A 440 14.23 24.31 -21.49
N LEU A 441 14.96 24.10 -20.40
CA LEU A 441 16.29 24.65 -20.16
C LEU A 441 17.40 23.74 -20.70
N SER A 442 17.27 22.44 -20.48
CA SER A 442 18.25 21.45 -20.93
C SER A 442 17.57 20.14 -21.25
N SER A 443 18.14 19.38 -22.17
CA SER A 443 17.73 18.03 -22.49
C SER A 443 18.92 17.23 -22.92
N HIS A 444 18.99 15.98 -22.48
CA HIS A 444 20.03 15.06 -22.91
C HIS A 444 19.43 13.70 -23.20
N ARG A 445 19.96 13.03 -24.23
CA ARG A 445 19.62 11.66 -24.56
C ARG A 445 20.89 10.91 -24.86
N LYS A 446 21.02 9.70 -24.32
CA LYS A 446 22.18 8.85 -24.59
C LYS A 446 21.81 7.37 -24.70
N PRO A 447 22.60 6.57 -25.44
CA PRO A 447 22.42 5.12 -25.45
C PRO A 447 22.77 4.55 -24.07
N MET A 448 22.01 3.55 -23.65
CA MET A 448 22.18 2.87 -22.36
C MET A 448 22.58 1.42 -22.60
N ASN A 449 23.36 0.85 -21.68
CA ASN A 449 23.74 -0.56 -21.77
C ASN A 449 22.47 -1.45 -21.71
N PRO A 450 22.16 -2.25 -22.74
CA PRO A 450 20.95 -3.09 -22.75
C PRO A 450 20.86 -4.04 -21.56
N GLU A 451 22.00 -4.53 -21.08
CA GLU A 451 22.10 -5.47 -19.94
C GLU A 451 21.92 -4.79 -18.57
N GLN A 452 21.99 -3.46 -18.53
CA GLN A 452 21.75 -2.68 -17.32
C GLN A 452 20.25 -2.65 -17.01
N HIS A 453 19.89 -2.89 -15.75
CA HIS A 453 18.49 -2.86 -15.32
C HIS A 453 17.86 -1.49 -15.62
N ILE A 454 16.53 -1.40 -15.80
CA ILE A 454 15.87 -0.13 -16.17
C ILE A 454 16.01 0.97 -15.09
N PHE A 455 15.87 0.63 -13.80
CA PHE A 455 15.98 1.57 -12.67
C PHE A 455 17.36 2.24 -12.46
N LEU A 456 18.43 1.47 -12.33
CA LEU A 456 19.39 1.51 -13.41
C LEU A 456 19.76 2.81 -14.13
N LYS A 457 19.37 2.73 -15.40
CA LYS A 457 19.41 3.74 -16.43
C LYS A 457 18.64 4.99 -16.00
N GLU A 458 17.50 4.80 -15.36
CA GLU A 458 16.65 5.89 -14.88
C GLU A 458 17.35 6.77 -13.85
N MET A 459 18.01 6.15 -12.87
CA MET A 459 18.79 6.87 -11.87
C MET A 459 19.99 7.57 -12.49
N GLU A 460 20.65 6.95 -13.46
CA GLU A 460 21.75 7.58 -14.19
C GLU A 460 21.29 8.84 -14.93
N MET A 461 20.13 8.77 -15.59
CA MET A 461 19.53 9.93 -16.25
C MET A 461 19.10 11.01 -15.25
N ALA A 462 18.53 10.63 -14.10
CA ALA A 462 18.18 11.57 -13.04
C ALA A 462 19.41 12.27 -12.45
N VAL A 463 20.51 11.55 -12.25
CA VAL A 463 21.77 12.13 -11.74
C VAL A 463 22.39 13.08 -12.77
N LEU A 464 22.40 12.71 -14.05
CA LEU A 464 22.85 13.60 -15.12
C LEU A 464 21.99 14.86 -15.19
N ALA A 465 20.67 14.71 -15.07
CA ALA A 465 19.76 15.85 -15.01
C ALA A 465 20.09 16.80 -13.85
N LEU A 466 20.41 16.26 -12.68
CA LEU A 466 20.80 17.06 -11.51
C LEU A 466 22.14 17.79 -11.69
N LEU A 467 23.09 17.21 -12.43
CA LEU A 467 24.37 17.84 -12.74
C LEU A 467 24.25 18.97 -13.77
N ASP A 468 23.23 18.90 -14.63
CA ASP A 468 22.97 19.87 -15.70
C ASP A 468 21.92 20.93 -15.32
N VAL A 469 21.47 20.98 -14.05
CA VAL A 469 20.68 22.11 -13.54
C VAL A 469 21.59 23.35 -13.45
N PRO A 470 21.25 24.47 -14.13
CA PRO A 470 22.08 25.67 -14.18
C PRO A 470 22.19 26.45 -12.86
#